data_AF-A0A7K9IBL7-F1
#
_entry.id   AF-A0A7K9IBL7-F1
#
_cell.length_a   1.000
_cell.length_b   1.000
_cell.length_c   1.000
_cell.angle_alpha   90.00
_cell.angle_beta   90.00
_cell.angle_gamma   90.00
#
_symmetry.space_group_name_H-M   'P 1'
#
loop_
_entity.id
_entity.type
_entity.pdbx_description
1 polymer ?
#
loop_
_entity_poly.entity_id
_entity_poly.type
_entity_poly.pdbx_seq_one_letter_code
_entity_poly.pdbx_strand_id
1 'polypeptide(L)'
;RILEYENPNLNHLSKEAGCRFELWDCSGDQKFEACWPALMHDSHGVIIIFNPELPSHLKETEMWYSCFVQQRPLLDSQCLLVAHHKPGSAGDTENLSL
;
A
#
# COMPACT_ATOMS: atom_id res chain seq x y z
N ARG A 1 -7.87 -7.65 5.19
CA ARG A 1 -7.80 -8.96 4.48
C ARG A 1 -6.33 -9.23 4.13
N ILE A 2 -5.85 -10.47 4.10
CA ILE A 2 -4.49 -10.78 3.62
C ILE A 2 -4.60 -11.46 2.24
N LEU A 3 -3.80 -11.01 1.28
CA LEU A 3 -3.63 -11.65 -0.03
C LEU A 3 -2.20 -12.19 -0.11
N GLU A 4 -2.07 -13.47 -0.37
CA GLU A 4 -0.80 -14.17 -0.42
C GLU A 4 -0.52 -14.61 -1.85
N TYR A 5 0.73 -14.48 -2.28
CA TYR A 5 1.19 -14.95 -3.57
C TYR A 5 2.55 -15.61 -3.42
N GLU A 6 2.71 -16.76 -4.06
CA GLU A 6 3.98 -17.49 -4.15
C GLU A 6 4.22 -17.92 -5.60
N ASN A 7 5.41 -17.63 -6.12
CA ASN A 7 5.87 -18.10 -7.42
C ASN A 7 7.21 -18.83 -7.27
N PRO A 8 7.22 -20.17 -7.38
CA PRO A 8 8.43 -20.97 -7.23
C PRO A 8 9.36 -20.90 -8.44
N ASN A 9 8.91 -20.37 -9.59
CA ASN A 9 9.62 -20.44 -10.87
C ASN A 9 10.06 -19.06 -11.40
N LEU A 10 10.42 -18.13 -10.52
CA LEU A 10 10.99 -16.85 -10.94
C LEU A 10 12.39 -17.03 -11.51
N ASN A 11 12.42 -17.31 -12.81
CA ASN A 11 13.61 -17.54 -13.59
C ASN A 11 14.36 -16.25 -13.88
N HIS A 12 14.92 -15.55 -12.89
CA HIS A 12 16.00 -14.59 -13.13
C HIS A 12 16.79 -14.34 -11.83
N LEU A 13 18.07 -14.73 -11.86
CA LEU A 13 19.21 -14.35 -11.00
C LEU A 13 19.72 -15.34 -9.92
N SER A 14 18.94 -16.27 -9.40
CA SER A 14 19.50 -17.35 -8.56
C SER A 14 18.60 -18.59 -8.56
N LYS A 15 19.23 -19.77 -8.50
CA LYS A 15 18.64 -21.07 -8.83
C LYS A 15 17.57 -21.57 -7.84
N GLU A 16 17.22 -20.81 -6.80
CA GLU A 16 16.41 -21.30 -5.66
C GLU A 16 15.50 -20.25 -5.00
N ALA A 17 15.42 -19.00 -5.46
CA ALA A 17 14.59 -17.99 -4.79
C ALA A 17 13.20 -17.90 -5.43
N GLY A 18 12.28 -18.78 -5.03
CA GLY A 18 10.85 -18.50 -5.21
C GLY A 18 10.50 -17.14 -4.57
N CYS A 19 9.63 -16.35 -5.20
CA CYS A 19 9.15 -15.11 -4.58
C CYS A 19 7.85 -15.37 -3.88
N ARG A 20 7.78 -15.01 -2.60
CA ARG A 20 6.57 -14.99 -1.81
C ARG A 20 6.35 -13.58 -1.30
N PHE A 21 5.14 -13.06 -1.49
CA PHE A 21 4.74 -11.80 -0.90
C PHE A 21 3.32 -11.88 -0.34
N GLU A 22 3.09 -11.09 0.70
CA GLU A 22 1.79 -10.91 1.33
C GLU A 22 1.40 -9.44 1.25
N LEU A 23 0.14 -9.18 0.90
CA LEU A 23 -0.43 -7.85 0.88
C LEU A 23 -1.56 -7.78 1.91
N TRP A 24 -1.42 -6.87 2.85
CA TRP A 24 -2.34 -6.73 3.97
C TRP A 24 -3.23 -5.51 3.72
N ASP A 25 -4.54 -5.73 3.62
CA ASP A 25 -5.55 -4.68 3.55
C ASP A 25 -5.90 -4.21 4.98
N CYS A 26 -5.53 -2.95 5.25
CA CYS A 26 -5.54 -2.31 6.56
C CYS A 26 -6.78 -1.45 6.84
N SER A 27 -7.81 -1.44 5.96
CA SER A 27 -9.07 -0.69 6.08
C SER A 27 -9.00 0.85 6.17
N GLY A 28 -7.86 1.47 6.48
CA GLY A 28 -7.65 2.92 6.55
C GLY A 28 -8.36 3.67 7.70
N ASP A 29 -9.37 3.05 8.32
CA ASP A 29 -10.17 3.63 9.39
C ASP A 29 -9.40 3.68 10.72
N GLN A 30 -9.40 4.86 11.36
CA GLN A 30 -8.69 5.10 12.61
C GLN A 30 -9.19 4.23 13.77
N LYS A 31 -10.40 3.68 13.72
CA LYS A 31 -10.87 2.73 14.76
C LYS A 31 -10.00 1.48 14.88
N PHE A 32 -9.18 1.18 13.87
CA PHE A 32 -8.23 0.06 13.87
C PHE A 32 -6.79 0.47 14.22
N GLU A 33 -6.57 1.70 14.68
CA GLU A 33 -5.24 2.23 15.03
C GLU A 33 -4.48 1.36 16.04
N ALA A 34 -5.19 0.76 17.00
CA ALA A 34 -4.61 -0.17 17.96
C ALA A 34 -3.91 -1.39 17.32
N CYS A 35 -4.30 -1.77 16.09
CA CYS A 35 -3.70 -2.88 15.35
C CYS A 35 -2.51 -2.46 14.48
N TRP A 36 -2.28 -1.16 14.26
CA TRP A 36 -1.22 -0.67 13.37
C TRP A 36 0.18 -1.12 13.78
N PRO A 37 0.56 -1.17 15.09
CA PRO A 37 1.86 -1.72 15.48
C PRO A 37 2.09 -3.16 15.02
N ALA A 38 1.05 -3.98 15.00
CA ALA A 38 1.14 -5.35 14.50
C ALA A 38 1.27 -5.38 12.97
N LEU A 39 0.58 -4.48 12.25
CA LEU A 39 0.69 -4.32 10.79
C LEU A 39 2.09 -3.84 10.35
N MET A 40 2.75 -3.04 11.20
CA MET A 40 4.09 -2.51 10.96
C MET A 40 5.20 -3.51 11.29
N HIS A 41 4.92 -4.52 12.11
CA HIS A 41 5.90 -5.51 12.50
C HIS A 41 6.26 -6.38 11.28
N ASP A 42 7.55 -6.49 10.99
CA ASP A 42 8.11 -7.22 9.84
C ASP A 42 7.55 -6.87 8.45
N SER A 43 6.91 -5.69 8.31
CA SER A 43 6.54 -5.18 7.00
C SER A 43 7.78 -4.79 6.20
N HIS A 44 7.80 -5.19 4.92
CA HIS A 44 8.91 -4.92 4.00
C HIS A 44 8.71 -3.63 3.19
N GLY A 45 7.52 -3.06 3.24
CA GLY A 45 7.15 -1.87 2.50
C GLY A 45 5.70 -1.46 2.80
N VAL A 46 5.31 -0.30 2.31
CA VAL A 46 3.96 0.23 2.49
C VAL A 46 3.44 0.83 1.18
N ILE A 47 2.17 0.58 0.91
CA ILE A 47 1.42 1.21 -0.18
C ILE A 47 0.34 2.07 0.47
N ILE A 48 0.47 3.39 0.35
CA ILE A 48 -0.55 4.34 0.82
C ILE A 48 -1.43 4.72 -0.37
N ILE A 49 -2.73 4.52 -0.23
CA ILE A 49 -3.72 4.79 -1.27
C ILE A 49 -4.61 5.93 -0.78
N PHE A 50 -4.75 6.98 -1.59
CA PHE A 50 -5.59 8.12 -1.25
C PHE A 50 -6.44 8.58 -2.43
N ASN A 51 -7.57 9.23 -2.15
CA ASN A 51 -8.39 9.88 -3.15
C ASN A 51 -8.00 11.36 -3.26
N PRO A 52 -7.42 11.82 -4.38
CA PRO A 52 -7.01 13.22 -4.53
C PRO A 52 -8.19 14.20 -4.60
N GLU A 53 -9.41 13.72 -4.88
CA GLU A 53 -10.63 14.54 -4.92
C GLU A 53 -11.17 14.87 -3.52
N LEU A 54 -10.73 14.16 -2.47
CA LEU A 54 -11.20 14.37 -1.10
C LEU A 54 -10.13 15.09 -0.26
N PRO A 55 -10.27 16.40 0.03
CA PRO A 55 -9.23 17.16 0.71
C PRO A 55 -8.80 16.62 2.09
N SER A 56 -9.70 15.93 2.80
CA SER A 56 -9.36 15.32 4.10
C SER A 56 -8.29 14.24 3.99
N HIS A 57 -8.19 13.56 2.83
CA HIS A 57 -7.20 12.50 2.61
C HIS A 57 -5.77 13.01 2.63
N LEU A 58 -5.53 14.31 2.36
CA LEU A 58 -4.19 14.87 2.48
C LEU A 58 -3.66 14.71 3.91
N LYS A 59 -4.46 15.10 4.90
CA LYS A 59 -4.12 15.02 6.32
C LYS A 59 -4.02 13.57 6.81
N GLU A 60 -4.90 12.70 6.32
CA GLU A 60 -4.86 11.26 6.64
C GLU A 60 -3.60 10.59 6.07
N THR A 61 -3.20 10.95 4.85
CA THR A 61 -1.98 10.45 4.20
C THR A 61 -0.73 10.87 4.97
N GLU A 62 -0.65 12.13 5.43
CA GLU A 62 0.45 12.62 6.28
C GLU A 62 0.55 11.84 7.60
N MET A 63 -0.60 11.55 8.22
CA MET A 63 -0.67 10.73 9.43
C MET A 63 -0.18 9.30 9.16
N TRP A 64 -0.68 8.63 8.12
CA TRP A 64 -0.23 7.27 7.78
C TRP A 64 1.25 7.23 7.41
N TYR A 65 1.77 8.22 6.70
CA TYR A 65 3.20 8.32 6.41
C TYR A 65 4.02 8.43 7.71
N SER A 66 3.59 9.28 8.64
CA SER A 66 4.25 9.44 9.94
C SER A 66 4.26 8.11 10.73
N CYS A 67 3.13 7.40 10.76
CA CYS A 67 3.01 6.12 11.46
C CYS A 67 3.80 4.99 10.79
N PHE A 68 3.57 4.73 9.50
CA PHE A 68 4.06 3.52 8.82
C PHE A 68 5.44 3.67 8.18
N VAL A 69 5.90 4.89 7.88
CA VAL A 69 7.18 5.16 7.17
C VAL A 69 8.21 5.85 8.05
N GLN A 70 7.81 6.76 8.93
CA GLN A 70 8.78 7.47 9.78
C GLN A 70 9.10 6.72 11.07
N GLN A 71 8.12 6.09 11.72
CA GLN A 71 8.36 5.31 12.96
C GLN A 71 9.09 4.00 12.68
N ARG A 72 8.93 3.45 11.47
CA ARG A 72 9.69 2.30 10.95
C ARG A 72 10.50 2.87 9.80
N PRO A 73 11.82 3.08 9.91
CA PRO A 73 12.61 3.82 8.92
C PRO A 73 12.76 3.01 7.62
N LEU A 74 11.66 2.82 6.91
CA LEU A 74 11.58 2.22 5.59
C LEU A 74 12.26 3.17 4.60
N LEU A 75 12.96 2.58 3.64
CA LEU A 75 13.55 3.35 2.55
C LEU A 75 12.45 3.85 1.61
N ASP A 76 12.69 4.95 0.91
CA ASP A 76 11.78 5.46 -0.12
C ASP A 76 11.48 4.39 -1.19
N SER A 77 12.46 3.53 -1.50
CA SER A 77 12.29 2.40 -2.43
C SER A 77 11.33 1.31 -1.95
N GLN A 78 10.93 1.34 -0.69
CA GLN A 78 9.98 0.41 -0.06
C GLN A 78 8.60 1.06 0.12
N CYS A 79 8.42 2.30 -0.32
CA CYS A 79 7.20 3.06 -0.15
C CYS A 79 6.58 3.39 -1.51
N LEU A 80 5.26 3.25 -1.61
CA LEU A 80 4.49 3.62 -2.79
C LEU A 80 3.29 4.47 -2.37
N LEU A 81 3.14 5.64 -2.97
CA LEU A 81 1.96 6.48 -2.81
C LEU A 81 1.12 6.42 -4.09
N VAL A 82 -0.16 6.07 -3.95
CA VAL A 82 -1.08 5.90 -5.08
C VAL A 82 -2.25 6.87 -4.94
N ALA A 83 -2.35 7.82 -5.86
CA ALA A 83 -3.54 8.64 -6.05
C ALA A 83 -4.57 7.82 -6.83
N HIS A 84 -5.57 7.29 -6.15
CA HIS A 84 -6.61 6.45 -6.75
C HIS A 84 -7.92 7.21 -6.89
N HIS A 85 -8.38 7.38 -8.13
CA HIS A 85 -9.71 7.89 -8.44
C HIS A 85 -10.70 6.74 -8.44
N LYS A 86 -11.82 6.91 -7.75
CA LYS A 86 -12.89 5.91 -7.75
C LYS A 86 -13.54 5.89 -9.14
N PRO A 87 -13.57 4.75 -9.85
CA PRO A 87 -14.27 4.67 -11.13
C PRO A 87 -15.74 5.11 -10.97
N GLY A 88 -16.19 6.02 -11.83
CA GLY A 88 -17.51 6.64 -11.80
C GLY A 88 -17.62 7.93 -10.96
N SER A 89 -16.51 8.47 -10.43
CA SER A 89 -16.49 9.85 -9.91
C SER A 89 -16.54 10.88 -11.04
N ALA A 90 -17.06 12.07 -10.74
CA ALA A 90 -17.27 13.13 -11.72
C ALA A 90 -15.91 13.70 -12.19
N GLY A 91 -15.32 13.04 -13.18
CA GLY A 91 -13.98 13.30 -13.70
C GLY A 91 -13.53 12.29 -14.76
N ASP A 92 -14.22 11.15 -14.89
CA ASP A 92 -13.94 10.11 -15.88
C ASP A 92 -14.24 10.57 -17.32
N THR A 93 -13.37 11.44 -17.83
CA THR A 93 -13.13 11.56 -19.27
C THR A 93 -11.70 11.12 -19.49
N GLU A 94 -11.45 9.81 -19.52
CA GLU A 94 -10.47 9.27 -20.47
C GLU A 94 -10.61 7.76 -20.65
N ASN A 95 -10.62 7.40 -21.93
CA ASN A 95 -10.67 6.05 -22.46
C ASN A 95 -9.49 5.23 -21.92
N LEU A 96 -9.76 4.25 -21.05
CA LEU A 96 -8.84 3.13 -20.86
C LEU A 96 -9.31 1.98 -21.75
N SER A 97 -9.06 2.11 -23.05
CA SER A 97 -8.97 0.96 -23.93
C SER A 97 -7.74 0.16 -23.53
N LEU A 98 -7.98 -0.99 -22.89
CA LEU A 98 -6.97 -2.05 -22.73
C LEU A 98 -6.65 -2.70 -24.08
#